data_AF-A0A7W0M7A0-F1
#
_entry.id   AF-A0A7W0M7A0-F1
#
_cell.length_a   1.000
_cell.length_b   1.000
_cell.length_c   1.000
_cell.angle_alpha   90.00
_cell.angle_beta   90.00
_cell.angle_gamma   90.00
#
_symmetry.space_group_name_H-M   'P 1'
#
loop_
_entity.id
_entity.type
_entity.pdbx_description
1 polymer ?
#
loop_
_entity_poly.entity_id
_entity_poly.type
_entity_poly.pdbx_seq_one_letter_code
_entity_poly.pdbx_strand_id
1 'polypeptide(L)'
;MSPDTAFLLGLIQDIGIAVIANATGERYARSVGRVQHVPQLLLHNVERSEFGHTHADVSAALLQKWEMPASLVDPVLAHHGGNVPPSKVGQGFVRVMRIGEAIADLADSQCPQQRNVLNDLLAGYSSDKQRRCTEAMAEGVARAVEATALLRLPVPKPQSMLLLADELQTVHDGELVVIA
;
A
#
# COMPACT_ATOMS: atom_id res chain seq x y z
N MET A 1 -12.35 -12.51 -6.78
CA MET A 1 -12.09 -11.06 -6.90
C MET A 1 -11.49 -10.81 -8.27
N SER A 2 -11.81 -9.67 -8.90
CA SER A 2 -11.23 -9.31 -10.19
C SER A 2 -9.81 -8.73 -10.00
N PRO A 3 -8.77 -9.28 -10.65
CA PRO A 3 -7.42 -8.73 -10.63
C PRO A 3 -7.36 -7.29 -11.13
N ASP A 4 -8.09 -6.98 -12.20
CA ASP A 4 -8.11 -5.63 -12.81
C ASP A 4 -8.67 -4.59 -11.83
N THR A 5 -9.70 -4.97 -11.07
CA THR A 5 -10.25 -4.10 -10.02
C THR A 5 -9.27 -3.91 -8.87
N ALA A 6 -8.54 -4.95 -8.45
CA ALA A 6 -7.52 -4.82 -7.42
C ALA A 6 -6.36 -3.93 -7.87
N PHE A 7 -5.92 -4.08 -9.13
CA PHE A 7 -4.91 -3.22 -9.74
C PHE A 7 -5.36 -1.76 -9.78
N LEU A 8 -6.59 -1.50 -10.25
CA LEU A 8 -7.16 -0.16 -10.27
C LEU A 8 -7.22 0.45 -8.86
N LEU A 9 -7.67 -0.32 -7.87
CA LEU A 9 -7.72 0.12 -6.47
C LEU A 9 -6.34 0.46 -5.91
N GLY A 10 -5.33 -0.36 -6.17
CA GLY A 10 -3.96 -0.07 -5.76
C GLY A 10 -3.38 1.19 -6.44
N LEU A 11 -3.78 1.47 -7.68
CA LEU A 11 -3.36 2.68 -8.38
C LEU A 11 -4.01 3.96 -7.81
N ILE A 12 -5.29 3.88 -7.42
CA ILE A 12 -6.08 5.06 -7.05
C ILE A 12 -6.19 5.33 -5.54
N GLN A 13 -5.77 4.39 -4.68
CA GLN A 13 -6.00 4.49 -3.23
C GLN A 13 -5.40 5.76 -2.60
N ASP A 14 -4.27 6.24 -3.12
CA ASP A 14 -3.48 7.31 -2.50
C ASP A 14 -3.42 8.59 -3.36
N ILE A 15 -4.30 8.75 -4.35
CA ILE A 15 -4.35 9.97 -5.18
C ILE A 15 -4.66 11.23 -4.36
N GLY A 16 -5.27 11.07 -3.18
CA GLY A 16 -5.49 12.12 -2.20
C GLY A 16 -4.21 12.75 -1.68
N ILE A 17 -3.08 12.04 -1.65
CA ILE A 17 -1.76 12.58 -1.25
C ILE A 17 -1.40 13.77 -2.16
N ALA A 18 -1.53 13.60 -3.47
CA ALA A 18 -1.22 14.67 -4.43
C ALA A 18 -2.15 15.88 -4.28
N VAL A 19 -3.44 15.64 -3.97
CA VAL A 19 -4.42 16.71 -3.73
C VAL A 19 -4.06 17.50 -2.47
N ILE A 20 -3.75 16.84 -1.37
CA ILE A 20 -3.37 17.49 -0.11
C ILE A 20 -2.04 18.24 -0.26
N ALA A 21 -1.05 17.61 -0.91
CA ALA A 21 0.24 18.22 -1.20
C ALA A 21 0.10 19.50 -2.01
N ASN A 22 -0.72 19.48 -3.08
CA ASN A 22 -0.96 20.66 -3.90
C ASN A 22 -1.72 21.77 -3.15
N ALA A 23 -2.66 21.41 -2.28
CA ALA A 23 -3.46 22.37 -1.53
C ALA A 23 -2.69 23.05 -0.38
N THR A 24 -1.70 22.38 0.21
CA THR A 24 -1.06 22.81 1.47
C THR A 24 0.46 22.97 1.41
N GLY A 25 1.09 22.58 0.29
CA GLY A 25 2.49 22.85 -0.01
C GLY A 25 3.47 22.28 1.03
N GLU A 26 4.40 23.12 1.48
CA GLU A 26 5.45 22.72 2.42
C GLU A 26 4.94 22.12 3.72
N ARG A 27 3.73 22.47 4.15
CA ARG A 27 3.16 21.95 5.40
C ARG A 27 3.01 20.43 5.32
N TYR A 28 2.44 19.93 4.23
CA TYR A 28 2.28 18.49 4.03
C TYR A 28 3.60 17.79 3.72
N ALA A 29 4.51 18.46 3.01
CA ALA A 29 5.87 17.94 2.80
C ALA A 29 6.60 17.67 4.13
N ARG A 30 6.42 18.54 5.13
CA ARG A 30 6.96 18.30 6.49
C ARG A 30 6.30 17.12 7.19
N SER A 31 4.99 16.95 7.07
CA SER A 31 4.26 15.81 7.64
C SER A 31 4.75 14.49 7.04
N VAL A 32 4.89 14.42 5.71
CA VAL A 32 5.45 13.26 5.00
C VAL A 32 6.90 13.01 5.41
N GLY A 33 7.74 14.05 5.43
CA GLY A 33 9.13 13.92 5.87
C GLY A 33 9.26 13.39 7.30
N ARG A 34 8.40 13.84 8.22
CA ARG A 34 8.38 13.35 9.60
C ARG A 34 8.06 11.85 9.69
N VAL A 35 7.09 11.37 8.90
CA VAL A 35 6.71 9.94 8.85
C VAL A 35 7.88 9.09 8.37
N GLN A 36 8.59 9.52 7.33
CA GLN A 36 9.75 8.80 6.79
C GLN A 36 10.89 8.60 7.81
N HIS A 37 10.98 9.44 8.85
CA HIS A 37 12.03 9.37 9.88
C HIS A 37 11.57 8.69 11.17
N VAL A 38 10.28 8.33 11.29
CA VAL A 38 9.71 7.75 12.51
C VAL A 38 8.93 6.47 12.15
N PRO A 39 9.56 5.28 12.25
CA PRO A 39 9.02 4.02 11.72
C PRO A 39 7.61 3.65 12.20
N GLN A 40 7.25 4.04 13.43
CA GLN A 40 5.94 3.75 14.03
C GLN A 40 4.85 4.79 13.71
N LEU A 41 5.19 5.86 13.00
CA LEU A 41 4.27 6.96 12.72
C LEU A 41 3.57 6.71 11.39
N LEU A 42 2.25 6.51 11.42
CA LEU A 42 1.46 6.29 10.20
C LEU A 42 1.02 7.63 9.59
N LEU A 43 1.17 7.78 8.27
CA LEU A 43 0.84 9.02 7.57
C LEU A 43 -0.62 9.45 7.81
N HIS A 44 -1.58 8.52 7.71
CA HIS A 44 -2.98 8.83 7.95
C HIS A 44 -3.26 9.38 9.37
N ASN A 45 -2.49 8.97 10.38
CA ASN A 45 -2.65 9.50 11.74
C ASN A 45 -2.13 10.93 11.85
N VAL A 46 -0.98 11.21 11.24
CA VAL A 46 -0.44 12.58 11.16
C VAL A 46 -1.42 13.47 10.42
N GLU A 47 -1.93 13.00 9.29
CA GLU A 47 -2.86 13.75 8.46
C GLU A 47 -4.16 14.08 9.20
N ARG A 48 -4.75 13.07 9.86
CA ARG A 48 -5.94 13.26 10.69
C ARG A 48 -5.70 14.32 11.76
N SER A 49 -4.55 14.28 12.43
CA SER A 49 -4.25 15.23 13.51
C SER A 49 -3.96 16.65 13.02
N GLU A 50 -3.31 16.81 11.86
CA GLU A 50 -2.87 18.11 11.36
C GLU A 50 -3.90 18.77 10.43
N PHE A 51 -4.61 18.00 9.59
CA PHE A 51 -5.51 18.52 8.56
C PHE A 51 -6.98 18.13 8.78
N GLY A 52 -7.29 17.24 9.74
CA GLY A 52 -8.64 16.78 10.04
C GLY A 52 -9.16 15.68 9.11
N HIS A 53 -8.44 15.37 8.04
CA HIS A 53 -8.75 14.34 7.05
C HIS A 53 -7.49 13.55 6.69
N THR A 54 -7.66 12.33 6.21
CA THR A 54 -6.56 11.48 5.69
C THR A 54 -6.51 11.53 4.16
N HIS A 55 -5.42 11.06 3.57
CA HIS A 55 -5.35 10.85 2.12
C HIS A 55 -6.44 9.89 1.65
N ALA A 56 -6.79 8.86 2.43
CA ALA A 56 -7.90 7.95 2.12
C ALA A 56 -9.25 8.69 2.02
N ASP A 57 -9.54 9.62 2.94
CA ASP A 57 -10.77 10.42 2.89
C ASP A 57 -10.81 11.27 1.61
N VAL A 58 -9.68 11.91 1.27
CA VAL A 58 -9.57 12.79 0.11
C VAL A 58 -9.62 11.99 -1.20
N SER A 59 -8.96 10.84 -1.26
CA SER A 59 -9.05 9.91 -2.39
C SER A 59 -10.49 9.47 -2.61
N ALA A 60 -11.18 9.02 -1.57
CA ALA A 60 -12.59 8.61 -1.66
C ALA A 60 -13.50 9.75 -2.11
N ALA A 61 -13.33 10.96 -1.56
CA ALA A 61 -14.09 12.14 -1.97
C ALA A 61 -13.84 12.51 -3.44
N LEU A 62 -12.60 12.38 -3.92
CA LEU A 62 -12.28 12.61 -5.33
C LEU A 62 -12.95 11.57 -6.24
N LEU A 63 -12.92 10.29 -5.87
CA LEU A 63 -13.58 9.22 -6.62
C LEU A 63 -15.11 9.42 -6.65
N GLN A 64 -15.72 9.83 -5.54
CA GLN A 64 -17.15 10.19 -5.51
C GLN A 64 -17.46 11.35 -6.45
N LYS A 65 -16.61 12.39 -6.47
CA LYS A 65 -16.76 13.54 -7.37
C LYS A 65 -16.61 13.15 -8.85
N TRP A 66 -15.84 12.11 -9.14
CA TRP A 66 -15.73 11.51 -10.48
C TRP A 66 -16.84 10.50 -10.79
N GLU A 67 -17.87 10.42 -9.94
CA GLU A 67 -19.02 9.53 -10.11
C GLU A 67 -18.63 8.05 -10.19
N MET A 68 -17.54 7.67 -9.52
CA MET A 68 -17.10 6.28 -9.45
C MET A 68 -18.04 5.45 -8.56
N PRO A 69 -18.26 4.17 -8.88
CA PRO A 69 -19.17 3.32 -8.11
C PRO A 69 -18.67 3.08 -6.68
N ALA A 70 -19.61 2.90 -5.75
CA ALA A 70 -19.32 2.61 -4.33
C ALA A 70 -18.40 1.39 -4.15
N SER A 71 -18.44 0.42 -5.07
CA SER A 71 -17.54 -0.73 -5.09
C SER A 71 -16.06 -0.37 -5.22
N LEU A 72 -15.72 0.83 -5.70
CA LEU A 72 -14.35 1.38 -5.74
C LEU A 72 -14.11 2.39 -4.62
N VAL A 73 -15.12 3.20 -4.29
CA VAL A 73 -15.01 4.23 -3.26
C VAL A 73 -14.85 3.62 -1.86
N ASP A 74 -15.68 2.63 -1.50
CA ASP A 74 -15.71 2.09 -0.14
C ASP A 74 -14.39 1.42 0.27
N PRO A 75 -13.73 0.59 -0.58
CA PRO A 75 -12.41 0.05 -0.25
C PRO A 75 -11.35 1.13 -0.06
N VAL A 76 -11.37 2.18 -0.89
CA VAL A 76 -10.45 3.32 -0.77
C VAL A 76 -10.71 4.11 0.52
N LEU A 77 -11.95 4.28 0.94
CA LEU A 77 -12.23 4.94 2.21
C LEU A 77 -11.78 4.09 3.41
N ALA A 78 -11.89 2.76 3.29
CA ALA A 78 -11.72 1.84 4.42
C ALA A 78 -10.30 1.28 4.59
N HIS A 79 -9.35 1.53 3.67
CA HIS A 79 -8.07 0.81 3.69
C HIS A 79 -7.23 1.06 4.96
N HIS A 80 -7.28 2.25 5.56
CA HIS A 80 -6.67 2.54 6.87
C HIS A 80 -7.54 2.20 8.09
N GLY A 81 -8.63 1.45 7.92
CA GLY A 81 -9.55 1.11 9.00
C GLY A 81 -10.65 2.16 9.22
N GLY A 82 -11.18 2.71 8.11
CA GLY A 82 -12.22 3.73 8.13
C GLY A 82 -13.46 3.34 8.95
N ASN A 83 -14.23 4.35 9.36
CA ASN A 83 -15.39 4.19 10.26
C ASN A 83 -16.54 3.37 9.66
N VAL A 84 -16.57 3.21 8.34
CA VAL A 84 -17.59 2.44 7.63
C VAL A 84 -16.98 1.12 7.17
N PRO A 85 -17.44 -0.03 7.68
CA PRO A 85 -16.93 -1.32 7.24
C PRO A 85 -17.37 -1.57 5.79
N PRO A 86 -16.45 -1.97 4.90
CA PRO A 86 -16.81 -2.26 3.52
C PRO A 86 -17.67 -3.52 3.43
N SER A 87 -18.38 -3.66 2.31
CA SER A 87 -19.11 -4.89 1.98
C SER A 87 -18.19 -6.13 2.05
N LYS A 88 -18.74 -7.35 2.14
CA LYS A 88 -17.92 -8.59 2.15
C LYS A 88 -16.94 -8.66 0.97
N VAL A 89 -17.36 -8.21 -0.21
CA VAL A 89 -16.50 -8.12 -1.40
C VAL A 89 -15.43 -7.04 -1.20
N GLY A 90 -15.82 -5.87 -0.70
CA GLY A 90 -14.90 -4.77 -0.39
C GLY A 90 -13.86 -5.14 0.68
N GLN A 91 -14.19 -5.98 1.67
CA GLN A 91 -13.23 -6.50 2.65
C GLN A 91 -12.13 -7.35 1.98
N GLY A 92 -12.47 -8.09 0.92
CA GLY A 92 -11.49 -8.81 0.12
C GLY A 92 -10.50 -7.86 -0.56
N PHE A 93 -11.01 -6.78 -1.16
CA PHE A 93 -10.17 -5.76 -1.77
C PHE A 93 -9.31 -5.00 -0.76
N VAL A 94 -9.88 -4.57 0.38
CA VAL A 94 -9.11 -3.92 1.45
C VAL A 94 -7.97 -4.80 1.95
N ARG A 95 -8.16 -6.11 2.06
CA ARG A 95 -7.06 -7.03 2.40
C ARG A 95 -5.95 -7.01 1.37
N VAL A 96 -6.27 -7.07 0.08
CA VAL A 96 -5.26 -7.03 -0.99
C VAL A 96 -4.57 -5.67 -1.06
N MET A 97 -5.31 -4.58 -0.88
CA MET A 97 -4.75 -3.22 -0.83
C MET A 97 -3.73 -3.08 0.30
N ARG A 98 -4.07 -3.52 1.51
CA ARG A 98 -3.15 -3.51 2.67
C ARG A 98 -1.90 -4.34 2.45
N ILE A 99 -2.03 -5.50 1.82
CA ILE A 99 -0.88 -6.34 1.47
C ILE A 99 -0.02 -5.60 0.42
N GLY A 100 -0.64 -5.04 -0.62
CA GLY A 100 0.04 -4.24 -1.64
C GLY A 100 0.81 -3.05 -1.07
N GLU A 101 0.18 -2.32 -0.16
CA GLU A 101 0.78 -1.19 0.57
C GLU A 101 1.97 -1.64 1.43
N ALA A 102 1.83 -2.70 2.21
CA ALA A 102 2.93 -3.23 3.01
C ALA A 102 4.14 -3.68 2.16
N ILE A 103 3.89 -4.20 0.95
CA ILE A 103 4.95 -4.54 -0.01
C ILE A 103 5.62 -3.28 -0.56
N ALA A 104 4.84 -2.27 -0.93
CA ALA A 104 5.37 -0.99 -1.41
C ALA A 104 6.22 -0.31 -0.34
N ASP A 105 5.75 -0.29 0.91
CA ASP A 105 6.48 0.24 2.05
C ASP A 105 7.81 -0.49 2.28
N LEU A 106 7.80 -1.83 2.21
CA LEU A 106 9.00 -2.65 2.33
C LEU A 106 10.00 -2.42 1.17
N ALA A 107 9.49 -2.08 -0.03
CA ALA A 107 10.33 -1.71 -1.17
C ALA A 107 11.03 -0.36 -0.94
N ASP A 108 10.32 0.59 -0.34
CA ASP A 108 10.83 1.94 -0.07
C ASP A 108 11.80 1.97 1.11
N SER A 109 11.59 1.13 2.12
CA SER A 109 12.48 0.99 3.28
C SER A 109 12.51 -0.46 3.76
N GLN A 110 13.70 -0.98 4.02
CA GLN A 110 13.88 -2.37 4.46
C GLN A 110 14.16 -2.41 5.95
N CYS A 111 13.18 -2.02 6.76
CA CYS A 111 13.30 -2.12 8.22
C CYS A 111 12.52 -3.34 8.77
N PRO A 112 12.96 -3.92 9.91
CA PRO A 112 12.27 -5.04 10.54
C PRO A 112 10.77 -4.77 10.81
N GLN A 113 10.40 -3.52 11.08
CA GLN A 113 9.03 -3.12 11.35
C GLN A 113 8.12 -3.32 10.14
N GLN A 114 8.54 -2.90 8.94
CA GLN A 114 7.75 -3.07 7.72
C GLN A 114 7.61 -4.55 7.34
N ARG A 115 8.67 -5.33 7.57
CA ARG A 115 8.63 -6.79 7.40
C ARG A 115 7.61 -7.45 8.35
N ASN A 116 7.59 -7.03 9.61
CA ASN A 116 6.63 -7.55 10.59
C ASN A 116 5.17 -7.23 10.18
N VAL A 117 4.91 -6.03 9.66
CA VAL A 117 3.57 -5.66 9.16
C VAL A 117 3.13 -6.61 8.03
N LEU A 118 4.00 -6.88 7.06
CA LEU A 118 3.69 -7.82 5.98
C LEU A 118 3.44 -9.23 6.52
N ASN A 119 4.28 -9.71 7.45
CA ASN A 119 4.13 -11.02 8.07
C ASN A 119 2.81 -11.15 8.84
N ASP A 120 2.41 -10.13 9.61
CA ASP A 120 1.16 -10.11 10.35
C ASP A 120 -0.06 -10.18 9.42
N LEU A 121 -0.01 -9.48 8.28
CA LEU A 121 -1.06 -9.54 7.25
C LEU A 121 -1.15 -10.93 6.59
N LEU A 122 -0.02 -11.64 6.47
CA LEU A 122 0.06 -12.97 5.85
C LEU A 122 -0.17 -14.12 6.82
N ALA A 123 -0.05 -13.91 8.14
CA ALA A 123 -0.16 -14.94 9.17
C ALA A 123 -1.50 -15.70 9.17
N GLY A 124 -2.58 -15.07 8.67
CA GLY A 124 -3.90 -15.70 8.53
C GLY A 124 -4.04 -16.68 7.35
N TYR A 125 -3.03 -16.79 6.50
CA TYR A 125 -3.04 -17.68 5.32
C TYR A 125 -2.24 -18.96 5.59
N SER A 126 -2.65 -20.07 4.98
CA SER A 126 -1.88 -21.32 5.00
C SER A 126 -0.53 -21.13 4.30
N SER A 127 0.49 -21.92 4.67
CA SER A 127 1.83 -21.87 4.06
C SER A 127 1.80 -21.93 2.52
N ASP A 128 0.96 -22.81 1.94
CA ASP A 128 0.77 -22.87 0.49
C ASP A 128 0.26 -21.55 -0.13
N LYS A 129 -0.65 -20.87 0.58
CA LYS A 129 -1.22 -19.59 0.13
C LYS A 129 -0.22 -18.45 0.32
N GLN A 130 0.55 -18.47 1.41
CA GLN A 130 1.64 -17.50 1.62
C GLN A 130 2.65 -17.58 0.48
N ARG A 131 3.11 -18.79 0.14
CA ARG A 131 3.96 -19.04 -1.03
C ARG A 131 3.38 -18.46 -2.32
N ARG A 132 2.11 -18.76 -2.62
CA ARG A 132 1.46 -18.28 -3.85
C ARG A 132 1.29 -16.77 -3.86
N CYS A 133 1.05 -16.15 -2.70
CA CYS A 133 1.05 -14.70 -2.57
C CYS A 133 2.43 -14.16 -2.93
N THR A 134 3.50 -14.69 -2.35
CA THR A 134 4.88 -14.31 -2.65
C THR A 134 5.25 -14.40 -4.12
N GLU A 135 4.89 -15.50 -4.79
CA GLU A 135 5.12 -15.64 -6.23
C GLU A 135 4.36 -14.57 -7.03
N ALA A 136 3.10 -14.31 -6.66
CA ALA A 136 2.30 -13.26 -7.29
C ALA A 136 2.83 -11.84 -7.00
N MET A 137 3.52 -11.63 -5.88
CA MET A 137 4.15 -10.35 -5.55
C MET A 137 5.30 -10.03 -6.51
N ALA A 138 6.14 -11.02 -6.85
CA ALA A 138 7.22 -10.82 -7.82
C ALA A 138 6.68 -10.42 -9.22
N GLU A 139 5.57 -11.03 -9.64
CA GLU A 139 4.87 -10.62 -10.86
C GLU A 139 4.27 -9.20 -10.75
N GLY A 140 3.68 -8.86 -9.61
CA GLY A 140 3.15 -7.53 -9.32
C GLY A 140 4.22 -6.43 -9.39
N VAL A 141 5.40 -6.69 -8.82
CA VAL A 141 6.59 -5.83 -8.87
C VAL A 141 7.01 -5.57 -10.31
N ALA A 142 7.07 -6.61 -11.16
CA ALA A 142 7.42 -6.47 -12.57
C ALA A 142 6.39 -5.60 -13.33
N ARG A 143 5.09 -5.83 -13.11
CA ARG A 143 4.00 -5.03 -13.70
C ARG A 143 4.03 -3.57 -13.23
N ALA A 144 4.39 -3.30 -11.97
CA ALA A 144 4.53 -1.94 -11.45
C ALA A 144 5.66 -1.17 -12.16
N VAL A 145 6.77 -1.83 -12.48
CA VAL A 145 7.86 -1.24 -13.27
C VAL A 145 7.40 -0.90 -14.69
N GLU A 146 6.63 -1.77 -15.34
CA GLU A 146 6.04 -1.50 -16.66
C GLU A 146 5.08 -0.29 -16.60
N ALA A 147 4.16 -0.27 -15.62
CA ALA A 147 3.23 0.83 -15.42
C ALA A 147 3.94 2.17 -15.18
N THR A 148 5.05 2.15 -14.45
CA THR A 148 5.89 3.34 -14.19
C THR A 148 6.40 3.96 -15.49
N ALA A 149 6.81 3.14 -16.46
CA ALA A 149 7.24 3.62 -17.78
C ALA A 149 6.09 4.29 -18.56
N LEU A 150 4.88 3.70 -18.51
CA LEU A 150 3.69 4.24 -19.17
C LEU A 150 3.25 5.57 -18.55
N LEU A 151 3.29 5.67 -17.23
CA LEU A 151 2.87 6.85 -16.47
C LEU A 151 3.98 7.93 -16.35
N ARG A 152 5.18 7.65 -16.88
CA ARG A 152 6.38 8.51 -16.76
C ARG A 152 6.71 8.87 -15.30
N LEU A 153 6.46 7.93 -14.41
CA LEU A 153 6.83 8.05 -13.00
C LEU A 153 8.31 7.70 -12.82
N PRO A 154 8.97 8.13 -11.73
CA PRO A 154 10.33 7.71 -11.41
C PRO A 154 10.40 6.18 -11.29
N VAL A 155 11.35 5.55 -11.98
CA VAL A 155 11.57 4.09 -11.88
C VAL A 155 12.03 3.74 -10.47
N PRO A 156 11.39 2.77 -9.78
CA PRO A 156 11.86 2.27 -8.50
C PRO A 156 13.32 1.84 -8.58
N LYS A 157 14.10 2.05 -7.51
CA LYS A 157 15.53 1.71 -7.51
C LYS A 157 15.69 0.20 -7.76
N PRO A 158 16.48 -0.24 -8.77
CA PRO A 158 16.62 -1.66 -9.09
C PRO A 158 17.11 -2.52 -7.91
N GLN A 159 17.97 -1.96 -7.06
CA GLN A 159 18.47 -2.61 -5.85
C GLN A 159 17.34 -2.90 -4.85
N SER A 160 16.44 -1.95 -4.62
CA SER A 160 15.26 -2.13 -3.75
C SER A 160 14.35 -3.24 -4.27
N MET A 161 14.14 -3.30 -5.59
CA MET A 161 13.27 -4.30 -6.23
C MET A 161 13.87 -5.71 -6.19
N LEU A 162 15.19 -5.84 -6.38
CA LEU A 162 15.89 -7.13 -6.31
C LEU A 162 15.92 -7.70 -4.89
N LEU A 163 16.19 -6.85 -3.90
CA LEU A 163 16.18 -7.24 -2.49
C LEU A 163 14.77 -7.64 -2.03
N LEU A 164 13.74 -6.90 -2.44
CA LEU A 164 12.36 -7.28 -2.16
C LEU A 164 12.02 -8.66 -2.77
N ALA A 165 12.46 -8.94 -4.00
CA ALA A 165 12.23 -10.23 -4.64
C ALA A 165 12.92 -11.40 -3.90
N ASP A 166 14.16 -11.19 -3.43
CA ASP A 166 14.93 -12.17 -2.66
C ASP A 166 14.30 -12.42 -1.28
N GLU A 167 13.90 -11.37 -0.57
CA GLU A 167 13.22 -11.47 0.73
C GLU A 167 11.88 -12.21 0.61
N LEU A 168 11.11 -11.89 -0.42
CA LEU A 168 9.89 -12.62 -0.73
C LEU A 168 10.21 -14.12 -0.93
N GLN A 169 11.25 -14.46 -1.68
CA GLN A 169 11.66 -15.85 -1.89
C GLN A 169 12.12 -16.56 -0.61
N THR A 170 12.84 -15.90 0.31
CA THR A 170 13.30 -16.53 1.58
C THR A 170 12.17 -16.90 2.54
N VAL A 171 10.97 -16.32 2.40
CA VAL A 171 9.77 -16.76 3.14
C VAL A 171 9.37 -18.21 2.78
N HIS A 172 9.82 -18.75 1.63
CA HIS A 172 9.51 -20.13 1.20
C HIS A 172 10.28 -21.23 1.92
N ASP A 173 11.50 -20.97 2.40
CA ASP A 173 12.43 -22.07 2.77
C ASP A 173 12.42 -22.46 4.26
N GLY A 174 11.49 -21.92 5.05
CA GLY A 174 11.26 -22.42 6.41
C GLY A 174 12.32 -22.05 7.45
N GLU A 175 13.20 -21.10 7.16
CA GLU A 175 14.00 -20.43 8.18
C GLU A 175 13.73 -18.93 8.16
N LEU A 176 13.19 -18.42 9.26
CA LEU A 176 13.33 -17.01 9.64
C LEU A 176 14.84 -16.72 9.71
N VAL A 177 15.42 -16.28 8.60
CA VAL A 177 16.80 -15.80 8.62
C VAL A 177 16.79 -14.46 9.34
N VAL A 178 17.08 -14.53 10.64
CA VAL A 178 17.52 -13.42 11.47
C VAL A 178 18.85 -12.94 10.88
N ILE A 179 18.82 -11.92 10.03
CA ILE A 179 20.01 -11.11 9.76
C ILE A 179 19.84 -9.82 10.54
N ALA A 180 20.74 -9.69 11.52
CA ALA A 180 20.85 -8.62 12.51
C ALA A 180 21.13 -7.25 11.89
#